data_AF-B9TFI2-F1
#
_entry.id   AF-B9TFI2-F1
#
_cell.length_a   1.000
_cell.length_b   1.000
_cell.length_c   1.000
_cell.angle_alpha   90.00
_cell.angle_beta   90.00
_cell.angle_gamma   90.00
#
_symmetry.space_group_name_H-M   'P 1'
#
loop_
_entity.id
_entity.type
_entity.pdbx_description
1 polymer ?
#
loop_
_entity_poly.entity_id
_entity_poly.type
_entity_poly.pdbx_seq_one_letter_code
_entity_poly.pdbx_strand_id
1 'polypeptide(L)'
;MRTDARYIIVVEKHAIFQRLAEDRVFNQISCILITAKGYPDIATRFLLHKLSRSFPELLILALVDWNPAGLAILSTFKFGSIGMGLEAYRYACNVKWLGVRGDDLQLIPEESLVPLKPKDLQIAKSLMCSEIFPV
;
A
#
# COMPACT_ATOMS: atom_id res chain seq x y z
N MET A 1 23.08 9.26 0.60
CA MET A 1 21.85 10.01 0.23
C MET A 1 21.48 10.92 1.39
N ARG A 2 20.78 12.03 1.15
CA ARG A 2 20.24 12.93 2.18
C ARG A 2 18.77 13.19 1.86
N THR A 3 17.91 13.26 2.86
CA THR A 3 16.48 13.56 2.73
C THR A 3 15.99 14.33 3.96
N ASP A 4 15.02 15.19 3.76
CA ASP A 4 14.24 15.92 4.77
C ASP A 4 12.82 15.36 4.94
N ALA A 5 12.50 14.28 4.23
CA ALA A 5 11.22 13.59 4.36
C ALA A 5 11.07 12.98 5.76
N ARG A 6 9.82 12.85 6.21
CA ARG A 6 9.43 12.18 7.45
C ARG A 6 8.66 10.88 7.21
N TYR A 7 8.09 10.76 6.01
CA TYR A 7 7.24 9.63 5.61
C TYR A 7 7.58 9.16 4.19
N ILE A 8 7.35 7.88 3.93
CA ILE A 8 7.22 7.35 2.57
C ILE A 8 5.76 6.96 2.40
N ILE A 9 5.07 7.56 1.43
CA ILE A 9 3.66 7.28 1.15
C ILE A 9 3.55 6.54 -0.16
N VAL A 10 3.12 5.28 -0.09
CA VAL A 10 2.84 4.42 -1.23
C VAL A 10 1.37 4.58 -1.61
N VAL A 11 1.10 4.98 -2.85
CA VAL A 11 -0.24 5.21 -3.38
C VAL A 11 -0.53 4.16 -4.46
N GLU A 12 -1.60 3.38 -4.27
CA GLU A 12 -1.99 2.33 -5.21
C GLU A 12 -2.29 2.88 -6.61
N LYS A 13 -3.24 3.83 -6.68
CA LYS A 13 -3.86 4.27 -7.93
C LYS A 13 -3.06 5.40 -8.58
N HIS A 14 -2.67 5.20 -9.84
CA HIS A 14 -1.83 6.18 -10.57
C HIS A 14 -2.47 7.57 -10.65
N ALA A 15 -3.77 7.65 -10.93
CA ALA A 15 -4.48 8.92 -11.01
C ALA A 15 -4.45 9.71 -9.69
N ILE A 16 -4.59 9.02 -8.56
CA ILE A 16 -4.50 9.63 -7.22
C ILE A 16 -3.07 10.09 -6.95
N PHE A 17 -2.08 9.28 -7.30
CA PHE A 17 -0.68 9.69 -7.19
C PHE A 17 -0.38 10.96 -7.99
N GLN A 18 -0.83 11.03 -9.26
CA GLN A 18 -0.65 12.21 -10.10
C GLN A 18 -1.29 13.43 -9.47
N ARG A 19 -2.53 13.30 -8.99
CA ARG A 19 -3.24 14.40 -8.33
C ARG A 19 -2.49 14.92 -7.09
N LEU A 20 -2.02 14.04 -6.22
CA LEU A 20 -1.26 14.41 -5.02
C LEU A 20 0.08 15.08 -5.38
N ALA A 21 0.71 14.66 -6.48
CA ALA A 21 1.94 15.25 -6.97
C ALA A 21 1.70 16.66 -7.57
N GLU A 22 0.62 16.85 -8.33
CA GLU A 22 0.19 18.14 -8.87
C GLU A 22 -0.13 19.14 -7.75
N ASP A 23 -0.85 18.68 -6.73
CA ASP A 23 -1.19 19.46 -5.52
C ASP A 23 0.05 19.68 -4.61
N ARG A 24 1.21 19.12 -4.98
CA ARG A 24 2.49 19.22 -4.25
C ARG A 24 2.38 18.86 -2.78
N VAL A 25 1.65 17.79 -2.47
CA VAL A 25 1.44 17.34 -1.08
C VAL A 25 2.75 17.11 -0.34
N PHE A 26 3.82 16.72 -1.05
CA PHE A 26 5.17 16.58 -0.50
C PHE A 26 5.79 17.88 0.07
N ASN A 27 5.27 19.06 -0.31
CA ASN A 27 5.67 20.34 0.27
C ASN A 27 4.92 20.66 1.57
N GLN A 28 3.70 20.15 1.72
CA GLN A 28 2.86 20.34 2.91
C GLN A 28 3.17 19.29 3.98
N ILE A 29 3.38 18.06 3.52
CA ILE A 29 3.74 16.89 4.31
C ILE A 29 5.08 16.44 3.76
N SER A 30 6.18 16.66 4.48
CA SER A 30 7.53 16.23 4.08
C SER A 30 7.54 14.71 3.87
N CYS A 31 7.33 14.27 2.63
CA CYS A 31 7.17 12.85 2.30
C CYS A 31 7.69 12.51 0.91
N ILE A 32 8.04 11.24 0.75
CA ILE A 32 8.38 10.65 -0.55
C ILE A 32 7.14 9.92 -1.04
N LEU A 33 6.58 10.37 -2.17
CA LEU A 33 5.46 9.68 -2.82
C LEU A 33 5.99 8.56 -3.74
N ILE A 34 5.41 7.37 -3.64
CA ILE A 34 5.72 6.22 -4.50
C ILE A 34 4.39 5.63 -5.01
N THR A 35 4.36 5.13 -6.24
CA THR A 35 3.21 4.37 -6.75
C THR A 35 3.67 3.15 -7.52
N ALA A 36 2.93 2.04 -7.37
CA ALA A 36 3.07 0.84 -8.18
C ALA A 36 2.09 0.81 -9.37
N LYS A 37 1.23 1.83 -9.51
CA LYS A 37 0.15 1.86 -10.51
C LYS A 37 -0.76 0.62 -10.46
N GLY A 38 -1.05 0.14 -9.25
CA GLY A 38 -1.79 -1.10 -8.98
C GLY A 38 -0.94 -2.11 -8.19
N TYR A 39 -0.93 -3.37 -8.64
CA TYR A 39 -0.23 -4.45 -7.94
C TYR A 39 1.30 -4.24 -7.98
N PRO A 40 2.02 -4.40 -6.85
CA PRO A 40 3.41 -4.01 -6.74
C PRO A 40 4.36 -4.86 -7.58
N ASP A 41 5.04 -4.21 -8.53
CA ASP A 41 6.12 -4.81 -9.31
C ASP A 41 7.43 -4.93 -8.52
N ILE A 42 8.36 -5.75 -9.03
CA ILE A 42 9.63 -6.05 -8.35
C ILE A 42 10.50 -4.79 -8.22
N ALA A 43 10.52 -3.90 -9.21
CA ALA A 43 11.37 -2.71 -9.19
C ALA A 43 10.88 -1.70 -8.14
N THR A 44 9.56 -1.49 -8.05
CA THR A 44 8.95 -0.65 -7.02
C THR A 44 9.20 -1.20 -5.62
N ARG A 45 9.07 -2.52 -5.43
CA ARG A 45 9.38 -3.18 -4.14
C ARG A 45 10.86 -3.05 -3.78
N PHE A 46 11.75 -3.24 -4.75
CA PHE A 46 13.19 -3.08 -4.55
C PHE A 46 13.55 -1.64 -4.17
N LEU A 47 12.98 -0.64 -4.85
CA LEU A 47 13.18 0.77 -4.54
C LEU A 47 12.73 1.08 -3.11
N LEU A 48 11.52 0.65 -2.74
CA LEU A 48 10.98 0.86 -1.40
C LEU A 48 11.86 0.21 -0.33
N HIS A 49 12.33 -1.01 -0.57
CA HIS A 49 13.23 -1.73 0.32
C HIS A 49 14.57 -1.00 0.47
N LYS A 50 15.14 -0.49 -0.62
CA LYS A 50 16.39 0.29 -0.59
C LYS A 50 16.22 1.59 0.19
N LEU A 51 15.10 2.30 0.03
CA LEU A 51 14.78 3.50 0.80
C LEU A 51 14.60 3.20 2.28
N SER A 52 13.84 2.16 2.62
CA SER A 52 13.65 1.66 3.99
C SER A 52 14.98 1.35 4.68
N ARG A 53 15.91 0.71 3.97
CA ARG A 53 17.26 0.41 4.49
C ARG A 53 18.16 1.64 4.63
N SER A 54 17.98 2.63 3.75
CA SER A 54 18.78 3.85 3.75
C SER A 54 18.32 4.87 4.80
N PHE A 55 17.02 4.85 5.12
CA PHE A 55 16.35 5.77 6.03
C PHE A 55 15.40 5.00 6.97
N PRO A 56 15.93 4.21 7.91
CA PRO A 56 15.14 3.35 8.80
C PRO A 56 14.18 4.13 9.72
N GLU A 57 14.41 5.43 9.90
CA GLU A 57 13.57 6.35 10.68
C GLU A 57 12.27 6.74 9.95
N LEU A 58 12.19 6.57 8.63
CA LEU A 58 11.01 6.95 7.86
C LEU A 58 9.90 5.93 7.99
N LEU A 59 8.72 6.42 8.36
CA LEU A 59 7.54 5.58 8.40
C LEU A 59 7.01 5.33 6.99
N ILE A 60 6.81 4.06 6.64
CA ILE A 60 6.23 3.66 5.36
C ILE A 60 4.72 3.48 5.54
N LEU A 61 3.96 4.28 4.81
CA LEU A 61 2.51 4.36 4.83
C LEU A 61 1.97 3.97 3.46
N ALA A 62 0.89 3.19 3.41
CA ALA A 62 0.22 2.84 2.16
C ALA A 62 -1.23 3.33 2.16
N LEU A 63 -1.60 4.02 1.08
CA LEU A 63 -2.94 4.46 0.74
C LEU A 63 -3.48 3.54 -0.36
N VAL A 64 -4.43 2.69 0.01
CA VAL A 64 -5.06 1.67 -0.84
C VAL A 64 -6.58 1.75 -0.74
N ASP A 65 -7.29 1.25 -1.75
CA ASP A 65 -8.75 1.20 -1.72
C ASP A 65 -9.25 0.24 -0.60
N TRP A 66 -10.39 0.54 0.02
CA TRP A 66 -11.05 -0.35 0.99
C TRP A 66 -11.72 -1.54 0.28
N ASN A 67 -10.91 -2.49 -0.19
CA ASN A 67 -11.38 -3.73 -0.80
C ASN A 67 -10.33 -4.86 -0.64
N PRO A 68 -10.67 -6.13 -0.95
CA PRO A 68 -9.73 -7.25 -0.85
C PRO A 68 -8.48 -7.11 -1.72
N ALA A 69 -8.56 -6.45 -2.88
CA ALA A 69 -7.41 -6.24 -3.76
C ALA A 69 -6.41 -5.25 -3.16
N GLY A 70 -6.88 -4.12 -2.59
CA GLY A 70 -6.06 -3.15 -1.88
C GLY A 70 -5.38 -3.78 -0.66
N LEU A 71 -6.10 -4.64 0.07
CA LEU A 71 -5.51 -5.40 1.17
C LEU A 71 -4.44 -6.40 0.69
N ALA A 72 -4.64 -7.06 -0.46
CA ALA A 72 -3.62 -7.93 -1.05
C ALA A 72 -2.37 -7.14 -1.46
N ILE A 73 -2.53 -5.93 -2.01
CA ILE A 73 -1.43 -5.03 -2.36
C ILE A 73 -0.63 -4.63 -1.11
N LEU A 74 -1.32 -4.18 -0.06
CA LEU A 74 -0.70 -3.88 1.23
C LEU A 74 0.08 -5.08 1.78
N SER A 75 -0.54 -6.26 1.74
CA SER A 75 0.07 -7.51 2.22
C SER A 75 1.33 -7.85 1.44
N THR A 76 1.34 -7.61 0.13
CA THR A 76 2.49 -7.88 -0.73
C THR A 76 3.67 -6.97 -0.42
N PHE A 77 3.43 -5.70 -0.10
CA PHE A 77 4.49 -4.82 0.39
C PHE A 77 4.98 -5.22 1.78
N LYS A 78 4.07 -5.63 2.67
CA LYS A 78 4.39 -5.91 4.07
C LYS A 78 5.07 -7.25 4.30
N PHE A 79 4.58 -8.29 3.66
CA PHE A 79 4.98 -9.68 3.89
C PHE A 79 5.61 -10.32 2.66
N GLY A 80 5.59 -9.64 1.50
CA GLY A 80 6.05 -10.24 0.25
C GLY A 80 4.97 -11.04 -0.48
N SER A 81 5.33 -11.59 -1.64
CA SER A 81 4.39 -12.34 -2.48
C SER A 81 4.52 -13.84 -2.24
N ILE A 82 3.47 -14.48 -1.71
CA ILE A 82 3.43 -15.92 -1.41
C ILE A 82 3.79 -16.77 -2.65
N GLY A 83 3.44 -16.31 -3.85
CA GLY A 83 3.72 -17.02 -5.11
C GLY A 83 5.18 -17.05 -5.56
N MET A 84 6.09 -16.34 -4.88
CA MET A 84 7.50 -16.22 -5.28
C MET A 84 8.49 -17.07 -4.44
N GLY A 85 8.02 -17.98 -3.60
CA GLY A 85 8.89 -18.87 -2.82
C GLY A 85 9.85 -18.12 -1.86
N LEU A 86 11.12 -18.52 -1.77
CA LEU A 86 12.10 -17.86 -0.88
C LEU A 86 12.38 -16.38 -1.24
N GLU A 87 12.20 -15.98 -2.50
CA GLU A 87 12.39 -14.59 -2.96
C GLU A 87 11.24 -13.67 -2.53
N ALA A 88 10.11 -14.26 -2.09
CA ALA A 88 8.90 -13.55 -1.67
C ALA A 88 9.19 -12.43 -0.68
N TYR A 89 9.98 -12.74 0.35
CA TYR A 89 10.23 -11.90 1.52
C TYR A 89 11.38 -10.91 1.34
N ARG A 90 12.19 -11.07 0.28
CA ARG A 90 13.45 -10.30 0.12
C ARG A 90 13.25 -8.79 0.15
N TYR A 91 12.12 -8.32 -0.38
CA TYR A 91 11.78 -6.90 -0.46
C TYR A 91 10.60 -6.50 0.43
N ALA A 92 10.27 -7.32 1.43
CA ALA A 92 9.27 -6.98 2.42
C ALA A 92 9.71 -5.74 3.21
N CYS A 93 8.77 -4.84 3.46
CA CYS A 93 8.98 -3.60 4.20
C CYS A 93 7.89 -3.47 5.26
N ASN A 94 8.18 -2.89 6.43
CA ASN A 94 7.15 -2.71 7.46
C ASN A 94 6.18 -1.56 7.10
N VAL A 95 5.30 -1.82 6.14
CA VAL A 95 4.32 -0.87 5.63
C VAL A 95 3.09 -0.86 6.53
N LYS A 96 2.66 0.34 6.94
CA LYS A 96 1.41 0.53 7.68
C LYS A 96 0.31 1.03 6.75
N TRP A 97 -0.90 0.54 6.94
CA TRP A 97 -2.04 1.00 6.18
C TRP A 97 -2.53 2.34 6.72
N LEU A 98 -2.45 3.37 5.88
CA LEU A 98 -2.87 4.73 6.19
C LEU A 98 -4.40 4.87 6.10
N GLY A 99 -4.98 4.37 5.01
CA GLY A 99 -6.41 4.40 4.73
C GLY A 99 -6.66 3.95 3.28
N VAL A 100 -7.89 3.93 2.78
CA VAL A 100 -9.18 4.16 3.46
C VAL A 100 -9.45 3.01 4.45
N ARG A 101 -9.96 3.27 5.67
CA ARG A 101 -10.30 2.28 6.69
C ARG A 101 -11.82 2.10 6.82
N GLY A 102 -12.23 1.03 7.52
CA GLY A 102 -13.65 0.75 7.80
C GLY A 102 -14.35 1.91 8.51
N ASP A 103 -13.68 2.56 9.46
CA ASP A 103 -14.22 3.72 10.18
C ASP A 103 -14.41 4.94 9.25
N ASP A 104 -13.58 5.07 8.21
CA ASP A 104 -13.69 6.15 7.22
C ASP A 104 -14.90 5.97 6.29
N LEU A 105 -15.48 4.76 6.20
CA LEU A 105 -16.62 4.50 5.31
C LEU A 105 -17.85 5.31 5.69
N GLN A 106 -17.98 5.73 6.96
CA GLN A 106 -19.08 6.59 7.40
C GLN A 106 -19.02 7.99 6.77
N LEU A 107 -17.84 8.41 6.29
CA LEU A 107 -17.63 9.68 5.61
C LEU A 107 -17.89 9.59 4.10
N ILE A 108 -18.12 8.38 3.57
CA ILE A 108 -18.29 8.11 2.15
C ILE A 108 -19.78 7.99 1.84
N PRO A 109 -20.31 8.72 0.84
CA PRO A 109 -21.70 8.58 0.42
C PRO A 109 -22.03 7.14 -0.01
N GLU A 110 -23.19 6.63 0.36
CA GLU A 110 -23.61 5.26 0.06
C GLU A 110 -23.62 4.98 -1.45
N GLU A 111 -23.90 6.00 -2.28
CA GLU A 111 -23.94 5.88 -3.74
C GLU A 111 -22.55 5.61 -4.34
N SER A 112 -21.48 5.89 -3.58
CA SER A 112 -20.10 5.59 -3.97
C SER A 112 -19.67 4.17 -3.61
N LEU A 113 -20.45 3.46 -2.79
CA LEU A 113 -20.18 2.09 -2.39
C LEU A 113 -20.57 1.13 -3.49
N VAL A 114 -19.67 0.20 -3.81
CA VAL A 114 -19.88 -0.81 -4.85
C VAL A 114 -19.91 -2.20 -4.20
N PRO A 115 -20.90 -3.05 -4.53
CA PRO A 115 -20.95 -4.40 -3.99
C PRO A 115 -19.76 -5.23 -4.47
N LEU A 116 -19.23 -6.06 -3.58
CA LEU A 116 -18.11 -6.94 -3.88
C LEU A 116 -18.47 -7.95 -4.98
N LYS A 117 -17.56 -8.12 -5.94
CA LYS A 117 -17.71 -9.10 -7.01
C LYS A 117 -17.28 -10.48 -6.53
N PRO A 118 -17.69 -11.58 -7.19
CA PRO A 118 -17.26 -12.93 -6.83
C PRO A 118 -15.74 -13.11 -6.75
N LYS A 119 -14.98 -12.41 -7.61
CA LYS A 119 -13.52 -12.40 -7.58
C LYS A 119 -12.96 -11.75 -6.31
N ASP A 120 -13.58 -10.67 -5.83
CA ASP A 120 -13.14 -9.99 -4.61
C ASP A 120 -13.36 -10.90 -3.39
N LEU A 121 -14.48 -11.63 -3.37
CA LEU A 121 -14.76 -12.62 -2.34
C LEU A 121 -13.75 -13.78 -2.33
N GLN A 122 -13.28 -14.22 -3.50
CA GLN A 122 -12.21 -15.23 -3.58
C GLN A 122 -10.89 -14.72 -2.99
N ILE A 123 -10.51 -13.47 -3.30
CA ILE A 123 -9.32 -12.83 -2.74
C ILE A 123 -9.47 -12.70 -1.23
N ALA A 124 -10.62 -12.22 -0.74
CA ALA A 124 -10.89 -12.10 0.68
C ALA A 124 -10.75 -13.45 1.41
N LYS A 125 -11.34 -14.52 0.86
CA LYS A 125 -11.20 -15.88 1.40
C LYS A 125 -9.74 -16.32 1.44
N SER A 126 -8.99 -16.08 0.37
CA SER A 126 -7.56 -16.42 0.33
C SER A 126 -6.75 -15.66 1.38
N LEU A 127 -7.06 -14.38 1.61
CA LEU A 127 -6.37 -13.55 2.60
C LEU A 127 -6.72 -13.96 4.04
N MET A 128 -7.98 -14.30 4.32
CA MET A 128 -8.41 -14.78 5.64
C MET A 128 -7.80 -16.15 5.99
N CYS A 129 -7.60 -17.02 5.00
CA CYS A 129 -6.93 -18.30 5.21
C CYS A 129 -5.41 -18.18 5.33
N SER A 130 -4.82 -17.04 4.96
CA SER A 130 -3.39 -16.80 5.14
C SER A 130 -3.12 -16.33 6.58
N GLU A 131 -2.13 -16.91 7.27
CA GLU A 131 -1.74 -16.56 8.65
C GLU A 131 -1.16 -15.13 8.80
N ILE A 132 -1.41 -14.27 7.82
CA ILE A 132 -0.85 -12.92 7.66
C ILE A 132 -1.55 -11.92 8.60
N PHE A 133 -2.80 -12.19 8.97
CA PHE A 133 -3.58 -11.37 9.89
C PHE A 133 -3.90 -12.23 11.13
N PRO A 134 -3.22 -12.03 12.27
CA PRO A 134 -3.65 -12.67 13.51
C PRO A 134 -5.06 -12.16 13.83
N VAL A 135 -5.98 -13.13 14.00
CA VAL A 135 -7.34 -12.90 14.50
C VAL A 135 -7.28 -12.33 15.91
#